data_AF-A0A1H8NP89-F1
#
_entry.id   AF-A0A1H8NP89-F1
#
_cell.length_a   1.000
_cell.length_b   1.000
_cell.length_c   1.000
_cell.angle_alpha   90.00
_cell.angle_beta   90.00
_cell.angle_gamma   90.00
#
_symmetry.space_group_name_H-M   'P 1'
#
loop_
_entity.id
_entity.type
_entity.pdbx_description
1 polymer ?
#
loop_
_entity_poly.entity_id
_entity_poly.type
_entity_poly.pdbx_seq_one_letter_code
_entity_poly.pdbx_strand_id
1 'polypeptide(L)'
;MRRVLQYIIGEVKEGRLSKSSAVELTRDISAQVVPAQSPVLHRLLHRNTSTFSAQRFSTKLDGDEFYLRDHVVGGLHVLPGVAQLEMARAAVEAATAEDGRRGIRLQQVVWLRPVVVGSDGIELHIELFAEEDGKLEYEIYSETEDRVIHSQGRVVLGPIGRVANVDVGALQMRCSDRAFSAEQSYARFEMQGLNYGPSFRGIRDLSVGVDAVGRTQVLGRLEVPVCVAQTIDAYVLHPSLMDAALQASIGLSAGGKGSDQGSAGQPMLPFALEEVLVIAPTPARGFALVYRRDGTSNKLDIDICDEQGCICVRLRGFSTRAVTGTSGAQVTEMLLARRVWEAGEAGDVAASWSGPHFVVLCGGDEDRAR
;
A
#
# COMPACT_ATOMS: atom_id res chain seq x y z
N MET A 1 -11.29 -35.04 2.84
CA MET A 1 -9.92 -35.38 2.42
C MET A 1 -9.13 -36.20 3.46
N ARG A 2 -8.91 -35.73 4.70
CA ARG A 2 -8.04 -36.40 5.69
C ARG A 2 -8.38 -37.87 6.00
N ARG A 3 -9.67 -38.21 6.15
CA ARG A 3 -10.12 -39.61 6.38
C ARG A 3 -9.87 -40.52 5.17
N VAL A 4 -9.96 -39.98 3.95
CA VAL A 4 -9.76 -40.72 2.70
C VAL A 4 -8.27 -41.00 2.47
N LEU A 5 -7.40 -40.02 2.74
CA LEU A 5 -5.95 -40.22 2.69
C LEU A 5 -5.48 -41.24 3.74
N GLN A 6 -6.04 -41.21 4.96
CA GLN A 6 -5.74 -42.21 5.98
C GLN A 6 -6.16 -43.62 5.56
N TYR A 7 -7.30 -43.76 4.89
CA TYR A 7 -7.76 -45.03 4.32
C TYR A 7 -6.82 -45.54 3.22
N ILE A 8 -6.45 -44.70 2.24
CA ILE A 8 -5.51 -45.05 1.15
C ILE A 8 -4.16 -45.49 1.72
N ILE A 9 -3.64 -44.78 2.73
CA ILE A 9 -2.39 -45.14 3.40
C ILE A 9 -2.52 -46.49 4.13
N GLY A 10 -3.68 -46.78 4.73
CA GLY A 10 -3.99 -48.08 5.33
C GLY A 10 -3.95 -49.21 4.31
N GLU A 11 -4.61 -49.04 3.16
CA GLU A 11 -4.65 -50.04 2.08
C GLU A 11 -3.27 -50.33 1.48
N VAL A 12 -2.40 -49.32 1.37
CA VAL A 12 -1.00 -49.50 0.94
C VAL A 12 -0.18 -50.28 1.97
N LYS A 13 -0.38 -50.00 3.27
CA LYS A 13 0.32 -50.71 4.36
C LYS A 13 -0.11 -52.17 4.45
N GLU A 14 -1.37 -52.46 4.16
CA GLU A 14 -1.93 -53.81 4.15
C GLU A 14 -1.69 -54.56 2.82
N GLY A 15 -0.97 -53.94 1.86
CA GLY A 15 -0.61 -54.55 0.58
C GLY A 15 -1.77 -54.73 -0.39
N ARG A 16 -2.97 -54.24 -0.06
CA ARG A 16 -4.17 -54.30 -0.90
C ARG A 16 -4.17 -53.27 -2.02
N LEU A 17 -3.34 -52.23 -1.90
CA LEU A 17 -3.18 -51.19 -2.91
C LEU A 17 -1.70 -50.94 -3.23
N SER A 18 -1.36 -50.89 -4.51
CA SER A 18 0.00 -50.56 -4.94
C SER A 18 0.32 -49.08 -4.70
N LYS A 19 1.61 -48.74 -4.52
CA LYS A 19 2.04 -47.34 -4.33
C LYS A 19 1.69 -46.45 -5.52
N SER A 20 1.82 -46.95 -6.75
CA SER A 20 1.47 -46.19 -7.97
C SER A 20 -0.04 -45.95 -8.06
N SER A 21 -0.85 -46.98 -7.81
CA SER A 21 -2.31 -46.85 -7.79
C SER A 21 -2.80 -45.91 -6.69
N ALA A 22 -2.13 -45.86 -5.52
CA ALA A 22 -2.46 -44.92 -4.45
C ALA A 22 -2.21 -43.46 -4.85
N VAL A 23 -1.13 -43.19 -5.60
CA VAL A 23 -0.83 -41.84 -6.13
C VAL A 23 -1.87 -41.42 -7.16
N GLU A 24 -2.25 -42.32 -8.06
CA GLU A 24 -3.28 -42.08 -9.07
C GLU A 24 -4.65 -41.82 -8.43
N LEU A 25 -5.06 -42.67 -7.47
CA LEU A 25 -6.31 -42.50 -6.74
C LEU A 25 -6.35 -41.17 -5.97
N THR A 26 -5.22 -40.77 -5.38
CA THR A 26 -5.12 -39.49 -4.65
C THR A 26 -5.23 -38.29 -5.60
N ARG A 27 -4.66 -38.39 -6.80
CA ARG A 27 -4.78 -37.38 -7.86
C ARG A 27 -6.22 -37.28 -8.37
N ASP A 28 -6.86 -38.41 -8.65
CA ASP A 28 -8.24 -38.46 -9.14
C ASP A 28 -9.24 -37.94 -8.10
N ILE A 29 -9.05 -38.29 -6.82
CA ILE A 29 -9.87 -37.77 -5.73
C ILE A 29 -9.64 -36.27 -5.55
N SER A 30 -8.40 -35.79 -5.68
CA SER A 30 -8.11 -34.35 -5.61
C SER A 30 -8.69 -33.58 -6.79
N ALA A 31 -8.80 -34.21 -7.97
CA ALA A 31 -9.44 -33.64 -9.16
C ALA A 31 -10.98 -33.70 -9.11
N GLN A 32 -11.56 -34.65 -8.35
CA GLN A 32 -13.01 -34.83 -8.19
C GLN A 32 -13.61 -34.09 -6.98
N VAL A 33 -12.78 -33.60 -6.05
CA VAL A 33 -13.26 -32.69 -5.01
C VAL A 33 -13.57 -31.36 -5.67
N VAL A 34 -14.86 -31.11 -5.92
CA VAL A 34 -15.37 -29.75 -6.13
C VAL A 34 -14.84 -28.92 -4.97
N PRO A 35 -14.08 -27.83 -5.22
CA PRO A 35 -13.55 -27.04 -4.12
C PRO A 35 -14.74 -26.54 -3.31
N ALA A 36 -14.86 -27.01 -2.07
CA ALA A 36 -15.63 -26.27 -1.09
C ALA A 36 -15.06 -24.85 -1.13
N GLN A 37 -15.91 -23.84 -1.32
CA GLN A 37 -15.47 -22.45 -1.31
C GLN A 37 -14.75 -22.22 0.03
N SER A 38 -13.42 -22.17 -0.01
CA SER A 38 -12.64 -21.76 1.15
C SER A 38 -13.16 -20.40 1.58
N PRO A 39 -13.41 -20.18 2.88
CA PRO A 39 -13.85 -18.88 3.34
C PRO A 39 -12.86 -17.82 2.87
N VAL A 40 -13.37 -16.77 2.23
CA VAL A 40 -12.58 -15.59 1.81
C VAL A 40 -11.89 -15.05 3.07
N LEU A 41 -10.55 -14.99 3.06
CA LEU A 41 -9.79 -14.58 4.25
C LEU A 41 -10.07 -13.11 4.59
N HIS A 42 -10.09 -12.27 3.57
CA HIS A 42 -10.38 -10.85 3.65
C HIS A 42 -10.82 -10.31 2.29
N ARG A 43 -11.54 -9.18 2.23
CA ARG A 43 -12.11 -8.64 0.97
C ARG A 43 -11.07 -8.25 -0.08
N LEU A 44 -9.84 -7.96 0.35
CA LEU A 44 -8.67 -7.70 -0.50
C LEU A 44 -7.62 -8.82 -0.46
N LEU A 45 -7.89 -9.93 0.24
CA LEU A 45 -7.00 -11.09 0.36
C LEU A 45 -7.85 -12.36 0.27
N HIS A 46 -8.13 -12.83 -0.95
CA HIS A 46 -9.18 -13.85 -1.10
C HIS A 46 -8.73 -15.25 -0.66
N ARG A 47 -7.53 -15.65 -1.07
CA ARG A 47 -7.04 -17.02 -0.90
C ARG A 47 -5.59 -17.04 -0.45
N ASN A 48 -5.27 -17.96 0.45
CA ASN A 48 -3.88 -18.34 0.70
C ASN A 48 -3.43 -19.28 -0.43
N THR A 49 -2.35 -18.90 -1.11
CA THR A 49 -1.74 -19.61 -2.24
C THR A 49 -0.25 -19.88 -1.97
N SER A 50 0.12 -19.96 -0.69
CA SER A 50 1.49 -20.22 -0.26
C SER A 50 1.93 -21.62 -0.68
N THR A 51 3.22 -21.75 -0.95
CA THR A 51 3.93 -23.00 -1.18
C THR A 51 5.10 -23.11 -0.19
N PHE A 52 5.88 -24.18 -0.27
CA PHE A 52 7.13 -24.26 0.50
C PHE A 52 8.17 -23.22 0.09
N SER A 53 8.07 -22.66 -1.12
CA SER A 53 9.03 -21.69 -1.64
C SER A 53 8.59 -20.24 -1.43
N ALA A 54 7.30 -19.98 -1.19
CA ALA A 54 6.75 -18.64 -1.14
C ALA A 54 5.56 -18.54 -0.18
N GLN A 55 5.60 -17.55 0.71
CA GLN A 55 4.43 -17.14 1.49
C GLN A 55 3.61 -16.15 0.65
N ARG A 56 2.51 -16.61 0.04
CA ARG A 56 1.79 -15.86 -0.99
C ARG A 56 0.28 -15.95 -0.85
N PHE A 57 -0.40 -14.83 -1.03
CA PHE A 57 -1.85 -14.76 -1.11
C PHE A 57 -2.29 -14.22 -2.46
N SER A 58 -3.48 -14.61 -2.91
CA SER A 58 -4.02 -14.23 -4.22
C SER A 58 -5.44 -13.69 -4.10
N THR A 59 -5.72 -12.67 -4.92
CA THR A 59 -6.98 -11.94 -4.96
C THR A 59 -7.36 -11.74 -6.42
N LYS A 60 -8.55 -12.21 -6.82
CA LYS A 60 -9.07 -11.96 -8.17
C LYS A 60 -10.09 -10.84 -8.10
N LEU A 61 -9.81 -9.73 -8.77
CA LEU A 61 -10.68 -8.56 -8.83
C LEU A 61 -11.38 -8.54 -10.17
N ASP A 62 -12.71 -8.43 -10.16
CA ASP A 62 -13.53 -8.38 -11.37
C ASP A 62 -13.77 -6.94 -11.87
N GLY A 63 -13.57 -5.94 -11.01
CA GLY A 63 -13.83 -4.54 -11.32
C GLY A 63 -15.17 -4.02 -10.76
N ASP A 64 -16.05 -4.93 -10.32
CA ASP A 64 -17.35 -4.58 -9.75
C ASP A 64 -17.25 -4.15 -8.28
N GLU A 65 -16.10 -4.42 -7.64
CA GLU A 65 -15.87 -3.98 -6.27
C GLU A 65 -15.99 -2.46 -6.17
N PHE A 66 -16.62 -1.97 -5.10
CA PHE A 66 -16.86 -0.53 -4.92
C PHE A 66 -15.56 0.27 -5.05
N TYR A 67 -14.45 -0.30 -4.56
CA TYR A 67 -13.16 0.37 -4.53
C TYR A 67 -12.49 0.47 -5.92
N LEU A 68 -13.04 -0.18 -6.94
CA LEU A 68 -12.62 -0.13 -8.34
C LEU A 68 -13.63 0.60 -9.23
N ARG A 69 -14.91 0.23 -9.11
CA ARG A 69 -16.01 0.85 -9.87
C ARG A 69 -16.04 2.37 -9.70
N ASP A 70 -15.85 2.84 -8.46
CA ASP A 70 -16.00 4.25 -8.10
C ASP A 70 -14.62 4.97 -7.98
N HIS A 71 -13.50 4.32 -8.33
CA HIS A 71 -12.17 4.94 -8.37
C HIS A 71 -11.64 5.00 -9.81
N VAL A 72 -12.05 6.03 -10.54
CA VAL A 72 -11.74 6.21 -11.96
C VAL A 72 -10.68 7.29 -12.14
N VAL A 73 -9.58 6.93 -12.81
CA VAL A 73 -8.43 7.82 -13.08
C VAL A 73 -8.19 7.86 -14.58
N GLY A 74 -8.32 9.04 -15.19
CA GLY A 74 -8.16 9.20 -16.64
C GLY A 74 -9.12 8.32 -17.45
N GLY A 75 -10.30 8.02 -16.92
CA GLY A 75 -11.29 7.12 -17.52
C GLY A 75 -11.05 5.63 -17.29
N LEU A 76 -10.00 5.24 -16.57
CA LEU A 76 -9.67 3.84 -16.27
C LEU A 76 -10.03 3.49 -14.82
N HIS A 77 -10.52 2.27 -14.58
CA HIS A 77 -10.70 1.73 -13.24
C HIS A 77 -9.34 1.36 -12.65
N VAL A 78 -8.92 2.07 -11.60
CA VAL A 78 -7.61 1.90 -10.99
C VAL A 78 -7.78 1.51 -9.53
N LEU A 79 -7.10 0.46 -9.07
CA LEU A 79 -7.10 0.12 -7.65
C LEU A 79 -6.41 1.26 -6.88
N PRO A 80 -7.07 1.90 -5.88
CA PRO A 80 -6.46 2.97 -5.12
C PRO A 80 -5.23 2.46 -4.36
N GLY A 81 -4.19 3.29 -4.28
CA GLY A 81 -2.94 2.93 -3.58
C GLY A 81 -3.17 2.53 -2.12
N VAL A 82 -4.18 3.12 -1.46
CA VAL A 82 -4.56 2.78 -0.08
C VAL A 82 -5.14 1.38 0.09
N ALA A 83 -5.79 0.80 -0.95
CA ALA A 83 -6.25 -0.58 -0.88
C ALA A 83 -5.06 -1.56 -0.87
N GLN A 84 -3.96 -1.21 -1.54
CA GLN A 84 -2.73 -2.01 -1.52
C GLN A 84 -2.06 -1.99 -0.12
N LEU A 85 -2.22 -0.91 0.65
CA LEU A 85 -1.79 -0.87 2.06
C LEU A 85 -2.57 -1.88 2.92
N GLU A 86 -3.89 -1.95 2.73
CA GLU A 86 -4.72 -2.94 3.43
C GLU A 86 -4.42 -4.37 2.98
N MET A 87 -4.11 -4.60 1.70
CA MET A 87 -3.62 -5.90 1.21
C MET A 87 -2.37 -6.33 1.97
N ALA A 88 -1.37 -5.45 2.09
CA ALA A 88 -0.13 -5.73 2.82
C ALA A 88 -0.39 -6.01 4.30
N ARG A 89 -1.21 -5.17 4.96
CA ARG A 89 -1.57 -5.35 6.37
C ARG A 89 -2.29 -6.69 6.61
N ALA A 90 -3.32 -6.99 5.82
CA ALA A 90 -4.09 -8.23 5.95
C ALA A 90 -3.25 -9.48 5.64
N ALA A 91 -2.34 -9.41 4.66
CA ALA A 91 -1.44 -10.52 4.34
C ALA A 91 -0.50 -10.85 5.50
N VAL A 92 0.08 -9.82 6.13
CA VAL A 92 0.97 -10.02 7.28
C VAL A 92 0.21 -10.57 8.47
N GLU A 93 -0.96 -10.03 8.79
CA GLU A 93 -1.82 -10.57 9.86
C GLU A 93 -2.17 -12.04 9.63
N ALA A 94 -2.56 -12.39 8.40
CA ALA A 94 -2.86 -13.78 8.04
C ALA A 94 -1.63 -14.71 8.09
N ALA A 95 -0.43 -14.20 7.83
CA ALA A 95 0.80 -14.97 7.80
C ALA A 95 1.42 -15.18 9.18
N THR A 96 1.29 -14.23 10.10
CA THR A 96 1.87 -14.32 11.44
C THR A 96 0.97 -14.99 12.46
N ALA A 97 -0.31 -15.23 12.11
CA ALA A 97 -1.32 -15.80 13.00
C ALA A 97 -1.45 -15.04 14.33
N GLU A 98 -1.07 -13.76 14.35
CA GLU A 98 -1.23 -12.90 15.52
C GLU A 98 -2.63 -12.28 15.50
N ASP A 99 -3.24 -12.21 16.69
CA ASP A 99 -4.59 -11.72 16.93
C ASP A 99 -4.66 -10.18 17.00
N GLY A 100 -3.93 -9.50 16.13
CA GLY A 100 -3.92 -8.03 16.02
C GLY A 100 -3.31 -7.29 17.21
N ARG A 101 -2.62 -8.00 18.13
CA ARG A 101 -2.05 -7.41 19.36
C ARG A 101 -0.75 -6.64 19.15
N ARG A 102 -0.04 -6.88 18.04
CA ARG A 102 1.13 -6.07 17.66
C ARG A 102 0.72 -5.02 16.65
N GLY A 103 1.29 -3.84 16.81
CA GLY A 103 1.18 -2.80 15.82
C GLY A 103 1.86 -3.18 14.52
N ILE A 104 1.22 -2.80 13.42
CA ILE A 104 1.74 -2.96 12.08
C ILE A 104 2.22 -1.59 11.61
N ARG A 105 3.51 -1.52 11.22
CA ARG A 105 4.08 -0.41 10.46
C ARG A 105 4.42 -0.88 9.06
N LEU A 106 3.87 -0.21 8.05
CA LEU A 106 4.35 -0.35 6.68
C LEU A 106 5.38 0.75 6.44
N GLN A 107 6.53 0.42 5.90
CA GLN A 107 7.64 1.35 5.69
C GLN A 107 8.14 1.28 4.26
N GLN A 108 8.69 2.39 3.76
CA GLN A 108 9.32 2.46 2.44
C GLN A 108 8.39 1.94 1.33
N VAL A 109 7.10 2.27 1.43
CA VAL A 109 6.09 1.86 0.46
C VAL A 109 6.30 2.64 -0.84
N VAL A 110 6.40 1.92 -1.94
CA VAL A 110 6.49 2.49 -3.29
C VAL A 110 5.39 1.89 -4.15
N TRP A 111 4.66 2.75 -4.87
CA TRP A 111 3.74 2.35 -5.93
C TRP A 111 4.45 2.54 -7.27
N LEU A 112 4.88 1.43 -7.86
CA LEU A 112 5.68 1.38 -9.07
C LEU A 112 4.81 1.55 -10.32
N ARG A 113 3.69 0.82 -10.38
CA ARG A 113 2.77 0.80 -11.50
C ARG A 113 1.32 0.73 -11.00
N PRO A 114 0.40 1.55 -11.54
CA PRO A 114 -1.02 1.43 -11.23
C PRO A 114 -1.55 0.03 -11.54
N VAL A 115 -2.47 -0.46 -10.72
CA VAL A 115 -3.27 -1.63 -11.04
C VAL A 115 -4.49 -1.14 -11.80
N VAL A 116 -4.53 -1.40 -13.10
CA VAL A 116 -5.67 -1.07 -13.97
C VAL A 116 -6.48 -2.34 -14.18
N VAL A 117 -7.79 -2.28 -13.97
CA VAL A 117 -8.69 -3.43 -14.13
C VAL A 117 -9.45 -3.30 -15.44
N GLY A 118 -9.24 -4.27 -16.34
CA GLY A 118 -9.95 -4.39 -17.61
C GLY A 118 -11.20 -5.28 -17.51
N SER A 119 -11.82 -5.59 -18.65
CA SER A 119 -13.06 -6.38 -18.71
C SER A 119 -12.93 -7.81 -18.18
N ASP A 120 -11.73 -8.40 -18.25
CA ASP A 120 -11.47 -9.76 -17.79
C ASP A 120 -11.11 -9.84 -16.30
N GLY A 121 -11.13 -8.68 -15.61
CA GLY A 121 -10.62 -8.53 -14.26
C GLY A 121 -9.10 -8.55 -14.21
N ILE A 122 -8.56 -8.68 -13.00
CA ILE A 122 -7.14 -8.92 -12.76
C ILE A 122 -6.94 -9.87 -11.58
N GLU A 123 -5.94 -10.73 -11.66
CA GLU A 123 -5.46 -11.49 -10.51
C GLU A 123 -4.21 -10.81 -9.94
N LEU A 124 -4.28 -10.45 -8.66
CA LEU A 124 -3.18 -9.90 -7.89
C LEU A 124 -2.66 -10.94 -6.91
N HIS A 125 -1.35 -10.94 -6.76
CA HIS A 125 -0.64 -11.70 -5.75
C HIS A 125 0.05 -10.73 -4.79
N ILE A 126 0.06 -11.10 -3.52
CA ILE A 126 0.97 -10.50 -2.54
C ILE A 126 1.86 -11.60 -1.97
N GLU A 127 3.16 -11.39 -2.08
CA GLU A 127 4.19 -12.29 -1.58
C GLU A 127 4.94 -11.63 -0.43
N LEU A 128 5.22 -12.40 0.62
CA LEU A 128 5.91 -11.95 1.82
C LEU A 128 7.27 -12.62 1.91
N PHE A 129 8.30 -11.82 2.18
CA PHE A 129 9.68 -12.25 2.32
C PHE A 129 10.14 -11.98 3.76
N ALA A 130 10.72 -12.98 4.41
CA ALA A 130 11.30 -12.80 5.73
C ALA A 130 12.76 -12.36 5.61
N GLU A 131 13.12 -11.29 6.29
CA GLU A 131 14.50 -10.79 6.37
C GLU A 131 15.21 -11.32 7.63
N GLU A 132 16.55 -11.32 7.61
CA GLU A 132 17.38 -11.82 8.71
C GLU A 132 17.17 -11.05 10.03
N ASP A 133 16.77 -9.77 9.95
CA ASP A 133 16.53 -8.90 11.11
C ASP A 133 15.09 -9.02 11.68
N GLY A 134 14.30 -9.98 11.18
CA GLY A 134 12.92 -10.22 11.60
C GLY A 134 11.92 -9.23 11.02
N LYS A 135 12.33 -8.34 10.10
CA LYS A 135 11.41 -7.56 9.27
C LYS A 135 10.85 -8.43 8.15
N LEU A 136 9.73 -7.97 7.59
CA LEU A 136 9.15 -8.58 6.41
C LEU A 136 9.25 -7.59 5.26
N GLU A 137 9.50 -8.06 4.05
CA GLU A 137 9.25 -7.32 2.83
C GLU A 137 7.99 -7.88 2.16
N TYR A 138 7.31 -7.05 1.37
CA TYR A 138 6.19 -7.49 0.56
C TYR A 138 6.31 -6.95 -0.86
N GLU A 139 5.80 -7.74 -1.80
CA GLU A 139 5.55 -7.32 -3.17
C GLU A 139 4.12 -7.66 -3.56
N ILE A 140 3.43 -6.68 -4.16
CA ILE A 140 2.13 -6.85 -4.80
C ILE A 140 2.35 -6.81 -6.30
N TYR A 141 1.97 -7.89 -6.98
CA TYR A 141 2.20 -8.05 -8.42
C TYR A 141 1.02 -8.74 -9.12
N SER A 142 0.96 -8.60 -10.44
CA SER A 142 0.14 -9.44 -11.31
C SER A 142 1.04 -10.29 -12.22
N GLU A 143 0.53 -11.43 -12.66
CA GLU A 143 1.17 -12.33 -13.62
C GLU A 143 0.18 -12.63 -14.75
N THR A 144 0.19 -11.81 -15.81
CA THR A 144 -0.57 -12.08 -17.04
C THR A 144 0.30 -12.83 -18.05
N GLU A 145 1.38 -12.19 -18.51
CA GLU A 145 2.43 -12.77 -19.35
C GLU A 145 3.78 -12.73 -18.62
N ASP A 146 4.14 -11.54 -18.13
CA ASP A 146 5.29 -11.30 -17.26
C ASP A 146 4.84 -10.85 -15.87
N ARG A 147 5.70 -11.05 -14.86
CA ARG A 147 5.49 -10.51 -13.51
C ARG A 147 5.59 -8.98 -13.54
N VAL A 148 4.51 -8.31 -13.15
CA VAL A 148 4.45 -6.85 -13.04
C VAL A 148 4.27 -6.46 -11.58
N ILE A 149 5.32 -5.89 -10.97
CA ILE A 149 5.25 -5.38 -9.61
C ILE A 149 4.51 -4.02 -9.62
N HIS A 150 3.44 -3.95 -8.84
CA HIS A 150 2.61 -2.76 -8.68
C HIS A 150 3.01 -1.95 -7.45
N SER A 151 3.27 -2.62 -6.33
CA SER A 151 3.74 -1.99 -5.11
C SER A 151 4.64 -2.92 -4.31
N GLN A 152 5.55 -2.33 -3.56
CA GLN A 152 6.41 -3.03 -2.63
C GLN A 152 6.68 -2.17 -1.39
N GLY A 153 7.12 -2.82 -0.32
CA GLY A 153 7.50 -2.13 0.90
C GLY A 153 7.96 -3.10 1.97
N ARG A 154 8.20 -2.56 3.17
CA ARG A 154 8.60 -3.30 4.34
C ARG A 154 7.51 -3.27 5.40
N VAL A 155 7.48 -4.30 6.24
CA VAL A 155 6.58 -4.41 7.38
C VAL A 155 7.40 -4.63 8.64
N VAL A 156 7.13 -3.80 9.63
CA VAL A 156 7.70 -3.91 10.98
C VAL A 156 6.58 -4.19 11.96
N LEU A 157 6.70 -5.32 12.65
CA LEU A 157 5.78 -5.74 13.70
C LEU A 157 6.34 -5.37 15.07
N GLY A 158 5.52 -4.76 15.92
CA GLY A 158 5.95 -4.46 17.28
C GLY A 158 4.95 -3.62 18.06
N PRO A 159 5.24 -3.35 19.34
CA PRO A 159 4.39 -2.49 20.15
C PRO A 159 4.30 -1.08 19.55
N ILE A 160 3.09 -0.52 19.57
CA ILE A 160 2.85 0.88 19.24
C ILE A 160 3.03 1.68 20.53
N GLY A 161 3.95 2.63 20.51
CA GLY A 161 4.08 3.58 21.61
C GLY A 161 2.81 4.42 21.77
N ARG A 162 2.65 5.07 22.93
CA ARG A 162 1.50 5.96 23.15
C ARG A 162 1.48 7.08 22.11
N VAL A 163 0.37 7.18 21.38
CA VAL A 163 0.13 8.25 20.41
C VAL A 163 -0.72 9.32 21.08
N ALA A 164 -0.29 10.57 21.01
CA ALA A 164 -1.04 11.69 21.57
C ALA A 164 -2.29 11.98 20.73
N ASN A 165 -3.40 12.24 21.42
CA ASN A 165 -4.63 12.69 20.79
C ASN A 165 -4.46 14.09 20.21
N VAL A 166 -5.27 14.37 19.21
CA VAL A 166 -5.38 15.67 18.56
C VAL A 166 -6.51 16.46 19.21
N ASP A 167 -6.25 17.72 19.53
CA ASP A 167 -7.31 18.66 19.92
C ASP A 167 -8.04 19.16 18.67
N VAL A 168 -9.14 18.49 18.33
CA VAL A 168 -9.99 18.79 17.17
C VAL A 168 -10.55 20.21 17.25
N GLY A 169 -10.99 20.65 18.44
CA GLY A 169 -11.53 22.00 18.63
C GLY A 169 -10.49 23.08 18.35
N ALA A 170 -9.26 22.88 18.86
CA ALA A 170 -8.15 23.78 18.57
C ALA A 170 -7.75 23.77 17.08
N LEU A 171 -7.82 22.62 16.40
CA LEU A 171 -7.59 22.55 14.95
C LEU A 171 -8.67 23.27 14.16
N GLN A 172 -9.94 23.13 14.50
CA GLN A 172 -11.04 23.83 13.84
C GLN A 172 -10.87 25.35 13.95
N MET A 173 -10.43 25.86 15.11
CA MET A 173 -10.13 27.28 15.28
C MET A 173 -8.93 27.73 14.42
N ARG A 174 -7.87 26.92 14.34
CA ARG A 174 -6.68 27.22 13.52
C ARG A 174 -6.94 27.12 12.02
N CYS A 175 -7.79 26.20 11.59
CA CYS A 175 -8.21 26.03 10.20
C CYS A 175 -9.44 26.89 9.88
N SER A 176 -9.31 28.21 10.00
CA SER A 176 -10.41 29.17 9.76
C SER A 176 -10.18 30.11 8.57
N ASP A 177 -9.03 30.00 7.89
CA ASP A 177 -8.67 30.92 6.80
C ASP A 177 -9.57 30.72 5.58
N ARG A 178 -9.81 29.46 5.20
CA ARG A 178 -10.58 29.08 4.00
C ARG A 178 -11.33 27.78 4.22
N ALA A 179 -12.48 27.63 3.59
CA ALA A 179 -13.26 26.39 3.61
C ALA A 179 -13.64 25.97 2.18
N PHE A 180 -13.76 24.66 1.97
CA PHE A 180 -14.23 24.04 0.74
C PHE A 180 -15.33 23.03 1.06
N SER A 181 -16.41 23.08 0.31
CA SER A 181 -17.44 22.04 0.38
C SER A 181 -16.95 20.74 -0.28
N ALA A 182 -17.66 19.64 -0.01
CA ALA A 182 -17.46 18.38 -0.71
C ALA A 182 -17.56 18.58 -2.24
N GLU A 183 -18.60 19.29 -2.72
CA GLU A 183 -18.85 19.53 -4.15
C GLU A 183 -17.71 20.29 -4.80
N GLN A 184 -17.20 21.33 -4.14
CA GLN A 184 -16.03 22.09 -4.63
C GLN A 184 -14.76 21.24 -4.67
N SER A 185 -14.62 20.29 -3.74
CA SER A 185 -13.47 19.38 -3.71
C SER A 185 -13.55 18.38 -4.86
N TYR A 186 -14.70 17.73 -5.05
CA TYR A 186 -14.89 16.76 -6.14
C TYR A 186 -14.88 17.38 -7.53
N ALA A 187 -15.41 18.60 -7.71
CA ALA A 187 -15.28 19.33 -8.97
C ALA A 187 -13.80 19.60 -9.35
N ARG A 188 -12.92 19.83 -8.36
CA ARG A 188 -11.48 19.98 -8.62
C ARG A 188 -10.80 18.69 -9.04
N PHE A 189 -11.19 17.57 -8.44
CA PHE A 189 -10.69 16.27 -8.86
C PHE A 189 -11.12 15.92 -10.29
N GLU A 190 -12.37 16.19 -10.64
CA GLU A 190 -12.87 15.96 -12.00
C GLU A 190 -12.09 16.78 -13.04
N MET A 191 -11.73 18.03 -12.73
CA MET A 191 -10.85 18.86 -13.59
C MET A 191 -9.42 18.29 -13.75
N GLN A 192 -8.98 17.41 -12.85
CA GLN A 192 -7.68 16.74 -12.88
C GLN A 192 -7.75 15.31 -13.46
N GLY A 193 -8.92 14.90 -13.98
CA GLY A 193 -9.14 13.55 -14.50
C GLY A 193 -9.30 12.48 -13.41
N LEU A 194 -9.64 12.87 -12.18
CA LEU A 194 -9.95 11.98 -11.06
C LEU A 194 -11.48 11.98 -10.84
N ASN A 195 -12.15 10.95 -11.34
CA ASN A 195 -13.59 10.81 -11.32
C ASN A 195 -14.02 9.86 -10.20
N TYR A 196 -14.16 10.40 -8.99
CA TYR A 196 -14.63 9.63 -7.83
C TYR A 196 -16.14 9.38 -7.88
N GLY A 197 -16.53 8.12 -7.87
CA GLY A 197 -17.91 7.67 -7.69
C GLY A 197 -18.36 7.69 -6.21
N PRO A 198 -19.62 7.33 -5.93
CA PRO A 198 -20.23 7.51 -4.61
C PRO A 198 -19.44 6.89 -3.44
N SER A 199 -18.82 5.72 -3.61
CA SER A 199 -18.08 5.09 -2.52
C SER A 199 -16.73 5.71 -2.21
N PHE A 200 -16.21 6.64 -3.03
CA PHE A 200 -15.00 7.44 -2.72
C PHE A 200 -15.31 8.89 -2.39
N ARG A 201 -16.59 9.26 -2.26
CA ARG A 201 -17.00 10.61 -1.89
C ARG A 201 -17.09 10.79 -0.37
N GLY A 202 -15.99 10.53 0.34
CA GLY A 202 -15.92 10.54 1.81
C GLY A 202 -15.64 11.90 2.46
N ILE A 203 -15.29 12.94 1.69
CA ILE A 203 -15.10 14.31 2.21
C ILE A 203 -16.46 14.94 2.48
N ARG A 204 -16.64 15.49 3.69
CA ARG A 204 -17.78 16.37 4.03
C ARG A 204 -17.46 17.83 3.79
N ASP A 205 -16.31 18.27 4.28
CA ASP A 205 -15.76 19.60 4.07
C ASP A 205 -14.27 19.60 4.39
N LEU A 206 -13.57 20.59 3.83
CA LEU A 206 -12.17 20.85 4.11
C LEU A 206 -12.03 22.28 4.61
N SER A 207 -11.27 22.45 5.68
CA SER A 207 -10.92 23.76 6.23
C SER A 207 -9.41 23.92 6.25
N VAL A 208 -8.92 25.06 5.80
CA VAL A 208 -7.49 25.36 5.66
C VAL A 208 -7.12 26.43 6.69
N GLY A 209 -5.93 26.30 7.25
CA GLY A 209 -5.29 27.36 8.01
C GLY A 209 -3.82 27.11 8.21
N VAL A 210 -3.29 27.61 9.32
CA VAL A 210 -1.87 27.45 9.66
C VAL A 210 -1.69 26.81 11.03
N ASP A 211 -0.64 26.01 11.18
CA ASP A 211 -0.24 25.45 12.46
C ASP A 211 0.50 26.46 13.34
N ALA A 212 0.93 26.04 14.53
CA ALA A 212 1.60 26.90 15.50
C ALA A 212 2.95 27.49 15.01
N VAL A 213 3.55 26.90 13.97
CA VAL A 213 4.81 27.37 13.37
C VAL A 213 4.59 28.03 12.01
N GLY A 214 3.34 28.33 11.64
CA GLY A 214 2.98 29.07 10.43
C GLY A 214 2.89 28.22 9.17
N ARG A 215 2.88 26.89 9.26
CA ARG A 215 2.77 25.99 8.10
C ARG A 215 1.31 25.80 7.71
N THR A 216 1.04 25.84 6.41
CA THR A 216 -0.30 25.53 5.89
C THR A 216 -0.69 24.09 6.23
N GLN A 217 -1.87 23.94 6.82
CA GLN A 217 -2.50 22.67 7.14
C GLN A 217 -3.95 22.64 6.67
N VAL A 218 -4.47 21.44 6.41
CA VAL A 218 -5.87 21.19 6.06
C VAL A 218 -6.46 20.26 7.10
N LEU A 219 -7.64 20.61 7.61
CA LEU A 219 -8.49 19.74 8.39
C LEU A 219 -9.64 19.30 7.50
N GLY A 220 -9.70 18.02 7.16
CA GLY A 220 -10.83 17.43 6.44
C GLY A 220 -11.76 16.71 7.40
N ARG A 221 -13.05 17.02 7.38
CA ARG A 221 -14.08 16.20 8.04
C ARG A 221 -14.49 15.07 7.10
N LEU A 222 -14.33 13.84 7.55
CA LEU A 222 -14.47 12.64 6.74
C LEU A 222 -15.56 11.70 7.28
N GLU A 223 -16.22 11.00 6.38
CA GLU A 223 -17.20 9.96 6.69
C GLU A 223 -17.19 8.86 5.63
N VAL A 224 -17.32 7.61 6.05
CA VAL A 224 -17.52 6.48 5.15
C VAL A 224 -18.86 6.65 4.42
N PRO A 225 -18.87 6.65 3.06
CA PRO A 225 -20.11 6.85 2.32
C PRO A 225 -21.16 5.78 2.64
N VAL A 226 -22.43 6.19 2.71
CA VAL A 226 -23.55 5.33 3.13
C VAL A 226 -23.66 4.05 2.29
N CYS A 227 -23.35 4.12 0.98
CA CYS A 227 -23.41 2.96 0.08
C CYS A 227 -22.42 1.83 0.44
N VAL A 228 -21.40 2.12 1.26
CA VAL A 228 -20.38 1.18 1.72
C VAL A 228 -20.25 1.15 3.24
N ALA A 229 -21.17 1.77 3.98
CA ALA A 229 -21.10 1.80 5.44
C ALA A 229 -21.13 0.39 6.06
N GLN A 230 -21.90 -0.55 5.48
CA GLN A 230 -21.94 -1.93 5.96
C GLN A 230 -20.63 -2.72 5.78
N THR A 231 -19.65 -2.18 5.04
CA THR A 231 -18.36 -2.85 4.83
C THR A 231 -17.29 -2.38 5.80
N ILE A 232 -17.60 -1.48 6.74
CA ILE A 232 -16.59 -0.89 7.64
C ILE A 232 -15.81 -1.94 8.42
N ASP A 233 -16.50 -2.93 8.99
CA ASP A 233 -15.89 -3.99 9.80
C ASP A 233 -15.12 -5.02 8.96
N ALA A 234 -15.20 -4.94 7.63
CA ALA A 234 -14.48 -5.82 6.72
C ALA A 234 -13.04 -5.34 6.44
N TYR A 235 -12.65 -4.16 6.94
CA TYR A 235 -11.34 -3.54 6.70
C TYR A 235 -10.82 -2.89 7.97
N VAL A 236 -9.51 -2.98 8.21
CA VAL A 236 -8.86 -2.11 9.21
C VAL A 236 -8.56 -0.75 8.59
N LEU A 237 -8.01 -0.74 7.37
CA LEU A 237 -7.80 0.47 6.57
C LEU A 237 -8.88 0.55 5.49
N HIS A 238 -10.06 1.10 5.84
CA HIS A 238 -11.18 1.16 4.89
C HIS A 238 -10.82 2.00 3.66
N PRO A 239 -10.89 1.45 2.42
CA PRO A 239 -10.41 2.14 1.21
C PRO A 239 -11.00 3.54 1.03
N SER A 240 -12.31 3.70 1.25
CA SER A 240 -12.99 4.99 1.10
C SER A 240 -12.49 6.07 2.06
N LEU A 241 -12.22 5.72 3.33
CA LEU A 241 -11.81 6.72 4.32
C LEU A 241 -10.32 7.05 4.17
N MET A 242 -9.50 6.03 3.94
CA MET A 242 -8.07 6.21 3.68
C MET A 242 -7.84 7.09 2.44
N ASP A 243 -8.58 6.83 1.36
CA ASP A 243 -8.46 7.65 0.15
C ASP A 243 -9.02 9.06 0.37
N ALA A 244 -10.15 9.22 1.08
CA ALA A 244 -10.66 10.53 1.44
C ALA A 244 -9.66 11.37 2.27
N ALA A 245 -8.84 10.72 3.11
CA ALA A 245 -7.76 11.37 3.82
C ALA A 245 -6.62 11.84 2.89
N LEU A 246 -6.28 11.05 1.86
CA LEU A 246 -5.36 11.50 0.81
C LEU A 246 -5.98 12.65 -0.02
N GLN A 247 -7.24 12.54 -0.39
CA GLN A 247 -8.00 13.55 -1.13
C GLN A 247 -8.01 14.91 -0.40
N ALA A 248 -8.05 14.93 0.94
CA ALA A 248 -8.02 16.18 1.71
C ALA A 248 -6.78 17.07 1.41
N SER A 249 -5.70 16.50 0.86
CA SER A 249 -4.54 17.24 0.38
C SER A 249 -4.83 18.27 -0.71
N ILE A 250 -5.94 18.15 -1.45
CA ILE A 250 -6.35 19.13 -2.47
C ILE A 250 -6.53 20.55 -1.88
N GLY A 251 -6.83 20.64 -0.58
CA GLY A 251 -6.92 21.91 0.14
C GLY A 251 -5.59 22.68 0.23
N LEU A 252 -4.44 21.98 0.14
CA LEU A 252 -3.11 22.61 0.19
C LEU A 252 -2.79 23.38 -1.10
N SER A 253 -3.22 22.88 -2.25
CA SER A 253 -2.93 23.50 -3.56
C SER A 253 -3.92 24.62 -3.92
N ALA A 254 -5.11 24.64 -3.30
CA ALA A 254 -6.18 25.59 -3.63
C ALA A 254 -5.90 27.06 -3.21
N GLY A 255 -4.68 27.42 -2.78
CA GLY A 255 -4.31 28.76 -2.28
C GLY A 255 -3.07 29.43 -2.86
N GLY A 256 -2.36 28.79 -3.78
CA GLY A 256 -1.15 29.38 -4.36
C GLY A 256 -1.47 30.46 -5.39
N LYS A 257 -1.20 31.73 -5.08
CA LYS A 257 -0.93 32.75 -6.12
C LYS A 257 0.48 32.51 -6.66
N GLY A 258 0.65 31.52 -7.54
CA GLY A 258 1.92 31.28 -8.23
C GLY A 258 2.31 29.81 -8.36
N SER A 259 2.71 29.47 -9.58
CA SER A 259 3.58 28.36 -10.00
C SER A 259 3.10 26.89 -10.08
N ASP A 260 1.85 26.51 -9.82
CA ASP A 260 1.36 25.14 -10.17
C ASP A 260 0.74 25.06 -11.58
N GLN A 261 1.25 25.86 -12.53
CA GLN A 261 0.87 25.78 -13.95
C GLN A 261 1.59 24.66 -14.72
N GLY A 262 2.46 23.86 -14.07
CA GLY A 262 3.27 22.82 -14.72
C GLY A 262 2.60 21.45 -14.88
N SER A 263 1.49 21.20 -14.19
CA SER A 263 0.74 19.93 -14.22
C SER A 263 -0.76 20.14 -14.44
N ALA A 264 -1.13 21.26 -15.06
CA ALA A 264 -2.51 21.58 -15.40
C ALA A 264 -3.14 20.46 -16.24
N GLY A 265 -3.92 19.60 -15.59
CA GLY A 265 -4.75 18.58 -16.22
C GLY A 265 -4.29 17.12 -16.09
N GLN A 266 -3.17 16.81 -15.42
CA GLN A 266 -2.77 15.41 -15.22
C GLN A 266 -3.13 14.89 -13.82
N PRO A 267 -3.70 13.67 -13.70
CA PRO A 267 -4.01 13.09 -12.41
C PRO A 267 -2.72 12.78 -11.65
N MET A 268 -2.66 13.22 -10.39
CA MET A 268 -1.57 12.92 -9.46
C MET A 268 -1.94 11.68 -8.64
N LEU A 269 -1.15 10.61 -8.73
CA LEU A 269 -1.38 9.36 -8.00
C LEU A 269 -0.34 9.15 -6.89
N PRO A 270 -0.66 8.33 -5.86
CA PRO A 270 0.33 7.83 -4.90
C PRO A 270 1.59 7.31 -5.60
N PHE A 271 2.76 7.74 -5.13
CA PHE A 271 4.05 7.30 -5.65
C PHE A 271 4.91 6.65 -4.57
N ALA A 272 5.09 7.32 -3.43
CA ALA A 272 5.85 6.78 -2.31
C ALA A 272 5.30 7.26 -0.97
N LEU A 273 5.50 6.44 0.05
CA LEU A 273 5.11 6.71 1.42
C LEU A 273 6.17 6.12 2.36
N GLU A 274 6.76 6.96 3.20
CA GLU A 274 7.85 6.53 4.08
C GLU A 274 7.35 5.60 5.18
N GLU A 275 6.20 5.92 5.78
CA GLU A 275 5.61 5.11 6.83
C GLU A 275 4.08 5.22 6.88
N VAL A 276 3.42 4.08 7.10
CA VAL A 276 2.06 3.97 7.64
C VAL A 276 2.16 3.36 9.02
N LEU A 277 1.65 4.05 10.04
CA LEU A 277 1.44 3.48 11.36
C LEU A 277 -0.05 3.19 11.56
N VAL A 278 -0.41 1.92 11.71
CA VAL A 278 -1.79 1.48 11.96
C VAL A 278 -1.98 1.27 13.46
N ILE A 279 -2.72 2.16 14.11
CA ILE A 279 -2.94 2.17 15.57
C ILE A 279 -4.27 1.49 15.92
N ALA A 280 -5.30 1.79 15.14
CA ALA A 280 -6.64 1.23 15.26
C ALA A 280 -7.29 1.20 13.86
N PRO A 281 -8.40 0.46 13.68
CA PRO A 281 -9.21 0.55 12.48
C PRO A 281 -9.62 2.00 12.18
N THR A 282 -9.73 2.33 10.89
CA THR A 282 -10.23 3.61 10.43
C THR A 282 -11.65 3.85 10.93
N PRO A 283 -11.98 5.05 11.45
CA PRO A 283 -13.30 5.29 12.03
C PRO A 283 -14.37 5.46 10.95
N ALA A 284 -15.64 5.22 11.26
CA ALA A 284 -16.73 5.50 10.32
C ALA A 284 -16.87 7.01 10.04
N ARG A 285 -16.53 7.85 11.03
CA ARG A 285 -16.55 9.32 11.00
C ARG A 285 -15.35 9.86 11.75
N GLY A 286 -14.77 10.94 11.27
CA GLY A 286 -13.63 11.55 11.93
C GLY A 286 -13.00 12.66 11.12
N PHE A 287 -11.71 12.85 11.33
CA PHE A 287 -10.95 13.93 10.72
C PHE A 287 -9.65 13.41 10.10
N ALA A 288 -9.23 14.06 9.02
CA ALA A 288 -7.86 13.98 8.52
C ALA A 288 -7.18 15.34 8.67
N LEU A 289 -6.04 15.35 9.35
CA LEU A 289 -5.14 16.50 9.41
C LEU A 289 -4.03 16.28 8.38
N VAL A 290 -3.93 17.17 7.39
CA VAL A 290 -2.94 17.09 6.30
C VAL A 290 -2.04 18.32 6.36
N TYR A 291 -0.72 18.12 6.32
CA TYR A 291 0.24 19.22 6.32
C TYR A 291 1.51 18.86 5.56
N ARG A 292 2.21 19.89 5.04
CA ARG A 292 3.51 19.71 4.38
C ARG A 292 4.59 19.42 5.42
N ARG A 293 5.46 18.47 5.12
CA ARG A 293 6.63 18.19 5.95
C ARG A 293 7.69 19.27 5.78
N ASP A 294 8.36 19.63 6.88
CA ASP A 294 9.44 20.62 6.89
C ASP A 294 10.58 20.25 5.94
N GLY A 295 11.13 21.27 5.29
CA GLY A 295 12.30 21.12 4.41
C GLY A 295 12.01 20.42 3.07
N THR A 296 10.77 20.00 2.81
CA THR A 296 10.39 19.35 1.54
C THR A 296 9.06 19.89 1.01
N SER A 297 9.06 20.47 -0.19
CA SER A 297 7.83 21.02 -0.79
C SER A 297 6.83 19.94 -1.24
N ASN A 298 7.28 18.70 -1.42
CA ASN A 298 6.55 17.66 -2.16
C ASN A 298 6.08 16.47 -1.29
N LYS A 299 6.35 16.49 0.03
CA LYS A 299 5.93 15.42 0.94
C LYS A 299 4.89 15.91 1.94
N LEU A 300 3.89 15.07 2.18
CA LEU A 300 2.77 15.33 3.07
C LEU A 300 2.79 14.34 4.22
N ASP A 301 2.40 14.83 5.38
CA ASP A 301 2.08 14.02 6.54
C ASP A 301 0.57 14.12 6.78
N ILE A 302 -0.06 12.99 7.11
CA ILE A 302 -1.50 12.85 7.29
C ILE A 302 -1.77 12.07 8.58
N ASP A 303 -2.56 12.65 9.47
CA ASP A 303 -3.07 11.98 10.66
C ASP A 303 -4.59 11.79 10.50
N ILE A 304 -5.07 10.55 10.63
CA ILE A 304 -6.49 10.20 10.63
C ILE A 304 -6.92 9.92 12.06
N CYS A 305 -7.92 10.63 12.57
CA CYS A 305 -8.47 10.45 13.91
C CYS A 305 -9.99 10.32 13.91
N ASP A 306 -10.53 9.73 14.98
CA ASP A 306 -11.96 9.69 15.26
C ASP A 306 -12.52 11.07 15.66
N GLU A 307 -13.83 11.13 15.94
CA GLU A 307 -14.50 12.36 16.36
C GLU A 307 -13.99 12.92 17.70
N GLN A 308 -13.33 12.10 18.52
CA GLN A 308 -12.73 12.48 19.79
C GLN A 308 -11.25 12.90 19.65
N GLY A 309 -10.69 12.83 18.44
CA GLY A 309 -9.30 13.16 18.16
C GLY A 309 -8.30 12.05 18.50
N CYS A 310 -8.76 10.82 18.76
CA CYS A 310 -7.86 9.68 18.92
C CYS A 310 -7.33 9.28 17.53
N ILE A 311 -6.01 9.28 17.36
CA ILE A 311 -5.40 8.96 16.06
C ILE A 311 -5.47 7.45 15.82
N CYS A 312 -6.08 7.07 14.71
CA CYS A 312 -6.23 5.69 14.26
C CYS A 312 -5.12 5.28 13.28
N VAL A 313 -4.75 6.18 12.37
CA VAL A 313 -3.74 5.91 11.32
C VAL A 313 -2.88 7.15 11.11
N ARG A 314 -1.57 6.94 10.90
CA ARG A 314 -0.65 8.00 10.48
C ARG A 314 0.03 7.63 9.18
N LEU A 315 0.08 8.56 8.25
CA LEU A 315 0.83 8.46 7.01
C LEU A 315 1.90 9.55 7.03
N ARG A 316 3.15 9.14 6.81
CA ARG A 316 4.32 10.00 6.95
C ARG A 316 5.13 9.98 5.66
N GLY A 317 5.47 11.16 5.15
CA GLY A 317 6.27 11.31 3.93
C GLY A 317 5.54 10.85 2.66
N PHE A 318 4.22 11.03 2.61
CA PHE A 318 3.40 10.72 1.43
C PHE A 318 3.76 11.64 0.27
N SER A 319 3.93 11.08 -0.92
CA SER A 319 4.24 11.82 -2.14
C SER A 319 3.43 11.28 -3.32
N THR A 320 3.06 12.18 -4.21
CA THR A 320 2.34 11.86 -5.44
C THR A 320 3.18 12.16 -6.67
N ARG A 321 2.84 11.52 -7.79
CA ARG A 321 3.45 11.75 -9.10
C ARG A 321 2.37 11.80 -10.17
N ALA A 322 2.57 12.65 -11.17
CA ALA A 322 1.67 12.75 -12.32
C ALA A 322 1.69 11.43 -13.11
N VAL A 323 0.52 11.00 -13.58
CA VAL A 323 0.42 9.92 -14.57
C VAL A 323 0.65 10.53 -15.94
N THR A 324 1.80 10.24 -16.54
CA THR A 324 2.03 10.52 -17.96
C THR A 324 1.11 9.61 -18.77
N GLY A 325 0.11 10.19 -19.44
CA GLY A 325 -0.86 9.44 -20.24
C GLY A 325 -0.17 8.50 -21.21
N THR A 326 -0.72 7.29 -21.35
CA THR A 326 -0.41 6.29 -22.38
C THR A 326 -0.87 6.78 -23.76
N SER A 327 -0.32 7.89 -24.24
CA SER A 327 -0.42 8.29 -25.64
C SER A 327 0.79 7.72 -26.39
N GLY A 328 0.67 6.48 -26.83
CA GLY A 328 1.64 5.81 -27.69
C GLY A 328 2.95 5.46 -26.99
N ALA A 329 3.49 4.30 -27.34
CA ALA A 329 4.85 3.89 -27.00
C ALA A 329 5.87 4.98 -27.38
N GLN A 330 6.18 5.89 -26.44
CA GLN A 330 7.54 6.36 -26.30
C GLN A 330 8.21 5.38 -25.36
N VAL A 331 8.99 4.50 -25.96
CA VAL A 331 10.05 3.78 -25.28
C VAL A 331 10.93 4.85 -24.62
N THR A 332 10.66 5.17 -23.37
CA THR A 332 11.71 5.64 -22.49
C THR A 332 12.66 4.45 -22.44
N GLU A 333 13.76 4.51 -23.18
CA GLU A 333 14.79 3.48 -23.12
C GLU A 333 15.10 3.23 -21.65
N MET A 334 14.70 2.05 -21.18
CA MET A 334 14.96 1.64 -19.81
C MET A 334 16.47 1.43 -19.74
N LEU A 335 17.19 2.44 -19.24
CA LEU A 335 18.61 2.29 -18.97
C LEU A 335 18.74 1.39 -17.74
N LEU A 336 18.93 0.10 -18.00
CA LEU A 336 19.32 -0.88 -17.00
C LEU A 336 20.77 -0.60 -16.59
N ALA A 337 20.95 0.03 -15.43
CA ALA A 337 22.25 0.07 -14.77
C ALA A 337 22.36 -1.16 -13.86
N ARG A 338 23.28 -2.07 -14.18
CA ARG A 338 23.74 -3.11 -13.26
C ARG A 338 25.08 -2.70 -12.67
N ARG A 339 25.31 -2.96 -11.40
CA ARG A 339 26.63 -2.74 -10.77
C ARG A 339 27.62 -3.76 -11.36
N VAL A 340 28.51 -3.31 -12.23
CA VAL A 340 29.63 -4.12 -12.76
C VAL A 340 30.90 -3.67 -12.07
N TRP A 341 31.66 -4.62 -11.54
CA TRP A 341 33.01 -4.38 -11.05
C TRP A 341 34.00 -4.88 -12.10
N GLU A 342 34.84 -3.98 -12.59
CA GLU A 342 35.99 -4.32 -13.43
C GLU A 342 37.25 -4.18 -12.58
N ALA A 343 38.16 -5.15 -12.68
CA ALA A 343 39.45 -5.08 -12.00
C ALA A 343 40.26 -3.92 -12.61
N GLY A 344 40.52 -2.89 -11.82
CA GLY A 344 41.43 -1.80 -12.16
C GLY A 344 42.73 -1.92 -11.38
N GLU A 345 43.85 -1.52 -11.97
CA GLU A 345 45.10 -1.37 -11.22
C GLU A 345 44.93 -0.27 -10.17
N ALA A 346 45.38 -0.53 -8.94
CA ALA A 346 45.43 0.48 -7.91
C ALA A 346 46.43 1.56 -8.34
N GLY A 347 45.93 2.72 -8.77
CA GLY A 347 46.79 3.87 -9.01
C GLY A 347 47.38 4.37 -7.69
N ASP A 348 48.67 4.75 -7.70
CA ASP A 348 49.30 5.50 -6.62
C ASP A 348 48.73 6.92 -6.57
N VAL A 349 47.48 7.04 -6.13
CA VAL A 349 46.89 8.33 -5.83
C VAL A 349 47.27 8.64 -4.39
N ALA A 350 48.38 9.37 -4.23
CA ALA A 350 48.64 10.13 -3.03
C ALA A 350 47.57 11.23 -2.90
N ALA A 351 46.37 10.84 -2.51
CA ALA A 351 45.28 11.77 -2.29
C ALA A 351 45.51 12.47 -0.95
N SER A 352 45.78 13.78 -1.01
CA SER A 352 45.75 14.64 0.17
C SER A 352 44.28 14.83 0.58
N TRP A 353 43.83 14.08 1.56
CA TRP A 353 42.49 14.21 2.09
C TRP A 353 42.47 15.20 3.26
N SER A 354 41.54 16.16 3.25
CA SER A 354 41.30 17.07 4.38
C SER A 354 39.91 16.81 4.96
N GLY A 355 39.87 16.30 6.20
CA GLY A 355 38.65 15.99 6.94
C GLY A 355 38.66 14.58 7.56
N PRO A 356 37.65 14.21 8.35
CA PRO A 356 37.43 12.82 8.73
C PRO A 356 36.89 12.02 7.54
N HIS A 357 37.53 10.91 7.22
CA HIS A 357 37.17 10.04 6.10
C HIS A 357 37.00 8.60 6.59
N PHE A 358 36.06 7.87 6.01
CA PHE A 358 35.87 6.44 6.26
C PHE A 358 36.67 5.65 5.24
N VAL A 359 37.66 4.90 5.72
CA VAL A 359 38.42 3.95 4.90
C VAL A 359 37.75 2.59 5.03
N VAL A 360 37.34 2.02 3.90
CA VAL A 360 36.83 0.65 3.83
C VAL A 360 37.93 -0.21 3.23
N LEU A 361 38.52 -1.07 4.06
CA LEU A 361 39.46 -2.10 3.62
C LEU A 361 38.66 -3.35 3.24
N CYS A 362 38.78 -3.79 2.00
CA CYS A 362 38.17 -5.03 1.52
C CYS A 362 39.24 -5.92 0.90
N GLY A 363 39.48 -7.10 1.50
CA GLY A 363 40.31 -8.16 0.95
C GLY A 363 41.76 -8.16 1.46
N GLY A 364 42.01 -8.96 2.49
CA GLY A 364 43.34 -9.47 2.80
C GLY A 364 43.17 -10.95 3.14
N ASP A 365 43.86 -11.84 2.41
CA ASP A 365 43.99 -13.23 2.82
C ASP A 365 44.62 -13.27 4.22
N GLU A 366 43.96 -13.94 5.16
CA GLU A 366 44.47 -14.16 6.52
C GLU A 366 45.75 -15.05 6.56
N ASP A 367 46.27 -15.51 5.42
CA ASP A 367 47.35 -16.51 5.35
C ASP A 367 48.78 -15.96 5.13
N ARG A 368 49.03 -14.67 5.38
CA ARG A 368 50.41 -14.15 5.48
C ARG A 368 50.66 -13.33 6.73
N ALA A 369 50.52 -13.98 7.88
CA ALA A 369 51.24 -13.62 9.10
C ALA A 369 52.28 -14.72 9.41
N ARG A 370 53.51 -14.55 8.90
CA ARG A 370 54.73 -15.10 9.49
C ARG A 370 55.82 -14.04 9.49
#